data_AF-A0A2V7J2I7-F1
#
_entry.id   AF-A0A2V7J2I7-F1
#
_cell.length_a   1.000
_cell.length_b   1.000
_cell.length_c   1.000
_cell.angle_alpha   90.00
_cell.angle_beta   90.00
_cell.angle_gamma   90.00
#
_symmetry.space_group_name_H-M   'P 1'
#
loop_
_entity.id
_entity.type
_entity.pdbx_description
1 polymer ?
#
loop_
_entity_poly.entity_id
_entity_poly.type
_entity_poly.pdbx_seq_one_letter_code
_entity_poly.pdbx_strand_id
1 'polypeptide(L)'
;MGMGNWDSAAAYASQVPATFKWWLDFTSTIGGRNPLSGISRGGNFTHGIHPAFTGIHPSFDGTGFNFRDDNIIAPQTDPRIQHDPTDRTGHNGLTPLYKLRAGLRYSAYTGKTFAPASAACPACTGTPVSDTTNFVYIARFDTDILLADYVEAQHQYFEALANKDITANAAAVLAFVNARRAVGNQPAVTLSGQALKTELRNQRARDLFMGGFRLPDLRRWTRFDPGNGPFAAGSYFPTGTHPNPTWGQYGAWTCFPIPLQEYEGNPNLPRPADPTVPPSI
;
A
#
# COMPACT_ATOMS: atom_id res chain seq x y z
N MET A 1 4.89 12.20 -12.53
CA MET A 1 5.40 10.83 -12.77
C MET A 1 4.62 10.01 -13.80
N GLY A 2 3.28 10.02 -13.83
CA GLY A 2 2.48 9.15 -14.73
C GLY A 2 2.71 9.33 -16.25
N MET A 3 3.30 10.45 -16.67
CA MET A 3 3.63 10.76 -18.07
C MET A 3 5.10 10.48 -18.44
N GLY A 4 5.92 9.98 -17.52
CA GLY A 4 7.35 9.68 -17.78
C GLY A 4 8.28 10.91 -17.78
N ASN A 5 7.77 12.11 -17.49
CA ASN A 5 8.61 13.31 -17.31
C ASN A 5 9.24 13.31 -15.91
N TRP A 6 10.42 12.71 -15.81
CA TRP A 6 11.17 12.56 -14.56
C TRP A 6 11.82 13.87 -14.09
N ASP A 7 12.23 14.74 -15.01
CA ASP A 7 12.81 16.05 -14.68
C ASP A 7 11.83 16.92 -13.90
N SER A 8 10.63 17.10 -14.44
CA SER A 8 9.59 17.89 -13.77
C SER A 8 9.14 17.25 -12.46
N ALA A 9 9.04 15.91 -12.41
CA ALA A 9 8.69 15.21 -11.18
C ALA A 9 9.70 15.47 -10.06
N ALA A 10 11.00 15.35 -10.34
CA ALA A 10 12.05 15.65 -9.38
C ALA A 10 12.03 17.14 -8.97
N ALA A 11 11.91 18.05 -9.95
CA ALA A 11 11.90 19.49 -9.69
C ALA A 11 10.78 19.90 -8.74
N TYR A 12 9.53 19.46 -8.98
CA TYR A 12 8.40 19.83 -8.12
C TYR A 12 8.43 19.12 -6.77
N ALA A 13 8.78 17.83 -6.73
CA ALA A 13 8.83 17.07 -5.49
C ALA A 13 9.90 17.63 -4.50
N SER A 14 11.01 18.15 -5.02
CA SER A 14 12.07 18.75 -4.21
C SER A 14 11.66 20.04 -3.48
N GLN A 15 10.60 20.70 -3.95
CA GLN A 15 10.12 21.97 -3.39
C GLN A 15 9.16 21.78 -2.22
N VAL A 16 8.72 20.55 -1.95
CA VAL A 16 7.77 20.28 -0.86
C VAL A 16 8.49 20.40 0.48
N PRO A 17 8.05 21.28 1.40
CA PRO A 17 8.68 21.44 2.70
C PRO A 17 8.58 20.18 3.56
N ALA A 18 9.58 19.91 4.40
CA ALA A 18 9.60 18.74 5.30
C ALA A 18 8.40 18.67 6.26
N THR A 19 7.80 19.81 6.59
CA THR A 19 6.64 19.93 7.48
C THR A 19 5.29 19.79 6.76
N PHE A 20 5.27 19.71 5.42
CA PHE A 20 4.04 19.70 4.65
C PHE A 20 3.22 18.43 4.89
N LYS A 21 1.95 18.64 5.24
CA LYS A 21 0.91 17.62 5.35
C LYS A 21 -0.42 18.23 4.91
N TRP A 22 -1.17 17.51 4.08
CA TRP A 22 -2.51 17.86 3.70
C TRP A 22 -3.47 16.74 4.08
N TRP A 23 -4.29 17.02 5.09
CA TRP A 23 -5.24 16.10 5.68
C TRP A 23 -6.63 16.27 5.04
N LEU A 24 -7.31 15.14 4.87
CA LEU A 24 -8.73 15.08 4.61
C LEU A 24 -9.44 14.71 5.90
N ASP A 25 -10.24 15.64 6.39
CA ASP A 25 -11.08 15.43 7.54
C ASP A 25 -12.29 14.59 7.11
N PHE A 26 -12.55 13.49 7.82
CA PHE A 26 -13.73 12.67 7.52
C PHE A 26 -15.04 13.34 7.92
N THR A 27 -14.97 14.27 8.87
CA THR A 27 -16.15 14.96 9.38
C THR A 27 -15.82 16.45 9.44
N SER A 28 -16.58 17.25 8.70
CA SER A 28 -16.46 18.72 8.72
C SER A 28 -17.19 19.35 9.91
N THR A 29 -17.89 18.54 10.71
CA THR A 29 -18.71 18.97 11.83
C THR A 29 -18.28 18.24 13.10
N ILE A 30 -18.18 19.00 14.19
CA ILE A 30 -17.88 18.47 15.53
C ILE A 30 -18.96 17.43 15.89
N GLY A 31 -18.53 16.18 16.13
CA GLY A 31 -19.44 15.07 16.44
C GLY A 31 -20.00 14.31 15.23
N GLY A 32 -19.59 14.66 14.01
CA GLY A 32 -19.89 13.87 12.82
C GLY A 32 -19.40 12.43 12.97
N ARG A 33 -20.13 11.47 12.40
CA ARG A 33 -19.76 10.05 12.46
C ARG A 33 -19.25 9.60 11.10
N ASN A 34 -17.98 9.18 11.04
CA ASN A 34 -17.47 8.37 9.94
C ASN A 34 -18.32 7.09 9.77
N PRO A 35 -19.08 6.93 8.68
CA PRO A 35 -19.95 5.76 8.45
C PRO A 35 -19.13 4.48 8.27
N LEU A 36 -17.85 4.57 7.89
CA LEU A 36 -16.94 3.44 7.76
C LEU A 36 -16.47 2.89 9.12
N SER A 37 -16.74 3.59 10.23
CA SER A 37 -16.39 3.16 11.59
C SER A 37 -17.08 1.86 11.98
N GLY A 38 -18.39 1.71 11.68
CA GLY A 38 -19.12 0.47 11.94
C GLY A 38 -18.56 -0.71 11.14
N ILE A 39 -18.18 -0.45 9.89
CA ILE A 39 -17.66 -1.43 8.95
C ILE A 39 -16.21 -1.83 9.28
N SER A 40 -15.41 -0.98 9.92
CA SER A 40 -14.03 -1.29 10.31
C SER A 40 -13.91 -2.00 11.66
N ARG A 41 -14.94 -1.89 12.53
CA ARG A 41 -14.90 -2.36 13.92
C ARG A 41 -15.81 -3.55 14.21
N GLY A 42 -16.92 -3.67 13.49
CA GLY A 42 -17.96 -4.67 13.73
C GLY A 42 -17.47 -6.12 13.64
N GLY A 43 -18.34 -7.05 14.04
CA GLY A 43 -18.11 -8.49 13.84
C GLY A 43 -18.02 -8.85 12.35
N ASN A 44 -18.84 -8.20 11.53
CA ASN A 44 -18.88 -8.34 10.07
C ASN A 44 -18.17 -7.15 9.40
N PHE A 45 -16.85 -7.07 9.50
CA PHE A 45 -16.10 -6.03 8.80
C PHE A 45 -15.90 -6.39 7.33
N THR A 46 -15.83 -5.37 6.48
CA THR A 46 -15.60 -5.57 5.03
C THR A 46 -14.26 -5.01 4.55
N HIS A 47 -13.49 -4.39 5.45
CA HIS A 47 -12.17 -3.83 5.15
C HIS A 47 -11.07 -4.72 5.72
N GLY A 48 -10.32 -5.39 4.85
CA GLY A 48 -9.12 -6.09 5.26
C GLY A 48 -8.10 -6.17 4.15
N ILE A 49 -6.85 -6.42 4.52
CA ILE A 49 -5.79 -6.69 3.56
C ILE A 49 -5.86 -8.15 3.17
N HIS A 50 -5.77 -8.40 1.86
CA HIS A 50 -5.42 -9.72 1.39
C HIS A 50 -3.91 -9.97 1.66
N PRO A 51 -3.51 -11.01 2.39
CA PRO A 51 -2.12 -11.18 2.82
C PRO A 51 -1.11 -11.52 1.73
N ALA A 52 -1.53 -11.71 0.47
CA ALA A 52 -0.57 -11.57 -0.63
C ALA A 52 0.15 -10.21 -0.58
N PHE A 53 -0.51 -9.19 -0.03
CA PHE A 53 0.05 -7.87 0.23
C PHE A 53 0.97 -7.80 1.47
N THR A 54 1.01 -8.85 2.29
CA THR A 54 1.90 -8.97 3.48
C THR A 54 2.87 -10.16 3.40
N GLY A 55 2.82 -10.97 2.31
CA GLY A 55 3.57 -12.22 2.21
C GLY A 55 3.93 -12.77 0.82
N ILE A 56 3.36 -12.29 -0.30
CA ILE A 56 3.61 -12.87 -1.65
C ILE A 56 3.95 -11.80 -2.71
N HIS A 57 3.57 -10.55 -2.49
CA HIS A 57 4.07 -9.46 -3.33
C HIS A 57 5.61 -9.41 -3.17
N PRO A 58 6.41 -9.18 -4.23
CA PRO A 58 7.89 -9.09 -4.13
C PRO A 58 8.43 -8.13 -3.05
N SER A 59 7.59 -7.25 -2.51
CA SER A 59 7.89 -6.36 -1.39
C SER A 59 7.71 -6.97 0.02
N PHE A 60 7.18 -8.19 0.07
CA PHE A 60 6.80 -8.96 1.25
C PHE A 60 6.96 -10.49 1.05
N ASP A 61 7.58 -10.94 -0.04
CA ASP A 61 7.85 -12.36 -0.30
C ASP A 61 8.78 -12.94 0.78
N GLY A 62 8.56 -14.20 1.17
CA GLY A 62 9.38 -14.91 2.16
C GLY A 62 9.08 -14.61 3.64
N THR A 63 7.95 -13.98 3.99
CA THR A 63 7.60 -13.67 5.41
C THR A 63 7.02 -14.85 6.19
N GLY A 64 6.82 -16.02 5.56
CA GLY A 64 6.25 -17.22 6.20
C GLY A 64 4.77 -17.09 6.56
N PHE A 65 4.05 -16.19 5.89
CA PHE A 65 2.67 -15.87 6.18
C PHE A 65 1.71 -16.99 5.71
N ASN A 66 0.94 -17.57 6.64
CA ASN A 66 -0.19 -18.46 6.37
C ASN A 66 -1.46 -17.96 7.06
N PHE A 67 -2.61 -18.07 6.39
CA PHE A 67 -3.91 -17.82 7.03
C PHE A 67 -4.19 -18.87 8.12
N ARG A 68 -4.90 -18.47 9.20
CA ARG A 68 -5.27 -19.27 10.40
C ARG A 68 -4.17 -19.54 11.42
N ASP A 69 -2.96 -19.07 11.17
CA ASP A 69 -1.94 -18.99 12.20
C ASP A 69 -2.19 -17.68 12.98
N ASP A 70 -2.72 -17.77 14.21
CA ASP A 70 -2.89 -16.64 15.15
C ASP A 70 -1.54 -16.08 15.61
N ASN A 71 -0.71 -15.61 14.67
CA ASN A 71 0.69 -15.32 14.90
C ASN A 71 1.02 -13.85 14.62
N ILE A 72 1.91 -13.30 15.45
CA ILE A 72 2.61 -12.06 15.15
C ILE A 72 3.61 -12.35 14.03
N ILE A 73 3.24 -11.96 12.81
CA ILE A 73 4.03 -12.16 11.60
C ILE A 73 5.09 -11.06 11.45
N ALA A 74 6.16 -11.31 10.68
CA ALA A 74 7.24 -10.36 10.44
C ALA A 74 6.78 -8.93 10.08
N PRO A 75 5.71 -8.71 9.27
CA PRO A 75 5.18 -7.37 9.00
C PRO A 75 4.73 -6.57 10.23
N GLN A 76 4.31 -7.20 11.33
CA GLN A 76 3.88 -6.49 12.55
C GLN A 76 5.04 -5.85 13.32
N THR A 77 6.29 -6.11 12.92
CA THR A 77 7.47 -5.34 13.39
C THR A 77 7.59 -3.96 12.73
N ASP A 78 6.93 -3.75 11.58
CA ASP A 78 6.93 -2.48 10.87
C ASP A 78 5.74 -1.62 11.36
N PRO A 79 5.97 -0.51 12.07
CA PRO A 79 4.89 0.27 12.65
C PRO A 79 3.96 0.87 11.60
N ARG A 80 4.40 1.02 10.35
CA ARG A 80 3.59 1.59 9.27
C ARG A 80 2.45 0.66 8.83
N ILE A 81 2.58 -0.64 9.12
CA ILE A 81 1.62 -1.68 8.74
C ILE A 81 1.23 -2.44 9.99
N GLN A 82 0.03 -2.19 10.50
CA GLN A 82 -0.50 -2.86 11.67
C GLN A 82 -1.91 -3.37 11.38
N HIS A 83 -2.17 -4.61 11.75
CA HIS A 83 -3.45 -5.28 11.62
C HIS A 83 -3.62 -6.28 12.75
N ASP A 84 -4.85 -6.69 13.05
CA ASP A 84 -5.10 -7.69 14.09
C ASP A 84 -4.30 -8.98 13.81
N PRO A 85 -3.76 -9.67 14.82
CA PRO A 85 -3.04 -10.93 14.60
C PRO A 85 -3.92 -12.09 14.14
N THR A 86 -5.24 -11.99 14.37
CA THR A 86 -6.20 -13.04 14.04
C THR A 86 -7.02 -12.64 12.82
N ASP A 87 -7.13 -13.53 11.84
CA ASP A 87 -8.02 -13.32 10.70
C ASP A 87 -9.47 -13.61 11.08
N ARG A 88 -10.38 -13.08 10.26
CA ARG A 88 -11.80 -13.38 10.31
C ARG A 88 -12.30 -13.54 8.90
N THR A 89 -13.37 -14.28 8.76
CA THR A 89 -14.08 -14.38 7.50
C THR A 89 -14.78 -13.04 7.20
N GLY A 90 -14.53 -12.50 6.01
CA GLY A 90 -15.22 -11.31 5.51
C GLY A 90 -16.71 -11.55 5.31
N HIS A 91 -17.43 -10.48 4.95
CA HIS A 91 -18.90 -10.51 4.79
C HIS A 91 -19.42 -11.59 3.82
N ASN A 92 -18.61 -12.04 2.85
CA ASN A 92 -18.99 -13.10 1.94
C ASN A 92 -18.94 -14.52 2.55
N GLY A 93 -18.47 -14.69 3.78
CA GLY A 93 -18.35 -15.99 4.43
C GLY A 93 -17.24 -16.89 3.87
N LEU A 94 -16.40 -16.38 2.97
CA LEU A 94 -15.41 -17.18 2.24
C LEU A 94 -13.99 -16.62 2.30
N THR A 95 -13.83 -15.30 2.31
CA THR A 95 -12.52 -14.66 2.20
C THR A 95 -11.98 -14.33 3.60
N PRO A 96 -10.85 -14.91 4.03
CA PRO A 96 -10.22 -14.50 5.27
C PRO A 96 -9.58 -13.10 5.11
N LEU A 97 -9.78 -12.26 6.13
CA LEU A 97 -9.40 -10.85 6.17
C LEU A 97 -8.85 -10.47 7.55
N TYR A 98 -7.97 -9.48 7.60
CA TYR A 98 -7.49 -8.87 8.84
C TYR A 98 -8.05 -7.47 9.05
N LYS A 99 -8.41 -7.13 10.28
CA LYS A 99 -8.80 -5.75 10.63
C LYS A 99 -7.58 -4.86 10.69
N LEU A 100 -7.68 -3.68 10.07
CA LEU A 100 -6.54 -2.78 9.88
C LEU A 100 -6.48 -1.70 10.94
N ARG A 101 -5.27 -1.45 11.45
CA ARG A 101 -4.97 -0.34 12.34
C ARG A 101 -4.38 0.83 11.57
N ALA A 102 -4.52 2.03 12.11
CA ALA A 102 -4.05 3.28 11.55
C ALA A 102 -2.54 3.22 11.30
N GLY A 103 -2.16 3.15 10.02
CA GLY A 103 -0.79 3.31 9.55
C GLY A 103 -0.43 4.78 9.30
N LEU A 104 0.76 5.02 8.75
CA LEU A 104 1.35 6.36 8.56
C LEU A 104 0.44 7.38 7.84
N ARG A 105 -0.53 6.92 7.05
CA ARG A 105 -1.48 7.75 6.30
C ARG A 105 -2.71 8.20 7.09
N TYR A 106 -2.76 7.94 8.39
CA TYR A 106 -3.90 8.25 9.24
C TYR A 106 -3.47 9.09 10.45
N SER A 107 -4.30 10.04 10.89
CA SER A 107 -3.94 10.96 11.98
C SER A 107 -3.75 10.26 13.33
N ALA A 108 -4.35 9.08 13.49
CA ALA A 108 -4.21 8.23 14.66
C ALA A 108 -2.96 7.33 14.65
N TYR A 109 -2.03 7.52 13.71
CA TYR A 109 -0.76 6.79 13.68
C TYR A 109 0.13 7.14 14.88
N THR A 110 0.55 6.11 15.62
CA THR A 110 1.35 6.27 16.86
C THR A 110 2.78 5.78 16.75
N GLY A 111 3.13 5.07 15.67
CA GLY A 111 4.44 4.43 15.52
C GLY A 111 4.65 3.19 16.42
N LYS A 112 3.61 2.70 17.10
CA LYS A 112 3.67 1.50 17.95
C LYS A 112 3.55 0.21 17.14
N THR A 113 4.05 -0.89 17.70
CA THR A 113 4.01 -2.23 17.10
C THR A 113 3.39 -3.25 18.05
N PHE A 114 2.65 -4.22 17.52
CA PHE A 114 2.20 -5.37 18.31
C PHE A 114 3.37 -6.29 18.70
N ALA A 115 4.34 -6.45 17.80
CA ALA A 115 5.53 -7.22 18.09
C ALA A 115 6.29 -6.62 19.29
N PRO A 116 6.73 -7.43 20.25
CA PRO A 116 7.59 -6.98 21.34
C PRO A 116 9.00 -6.67 20.85
N ALA A 117 9.73 -5.88 21.65
CA ALA A 117 11.15 -5.66 21.44
C ALA A 117 11.89 -7.00 21.37
N SER A 118 12.76 -7.14 20.36
CA SER A 118 13.58 -8.32 20.16
C SER A 118 14.91 -7.93 19.52
N ALA A 119 15.87 -8.85 19.44
CA ALA A 119 17.12 -8.60 18.73
C ALA A 119 16.90 -8.20 17.26
N ALA A 120 15.86 -8.73 16.61
CA ALA A 120 15.50 -8.41 15.24
C ALA A 120 14.75 -7.08 15.10
N CYS A 121 14.10 -6.61 16.18
CA CYS A 121 13.39 -5.33 16.21
C CYS A 121 13.53 -4.68 17.60
N PRO A 122 14.66 -4.00 17.89
CA PRO A 122 14.89 -3.40 19.21
C PRO A 122 13.92 -2.26 19.53
N ALA A 123 13.41 -1.58 18.50
CA ALA A 123 12.47 -0.46 18.63
C ALA A 123 10.99 -0.88 18.67
N CYS A 124 10.71 -2.18 18.55
CA CYS A 124 9.35 -2.71 18.67
C CYS A 124 8.81 -2.51 20.10
N THR A 125 7.53 -2.18 20.23
CA THR A 125 6.95 -1.72 21.50
C THR A 125 6.15 -2.77 22.27
N GLY A 126 5.77 -3.88 21.66
CA GLY A 126 5.00 -4.94 22.32
C GLY A 126 3.66 -4.47 22.84
N THR A 127 3.06 -3.48 22.18
CA THR A 127 1.85 -2.83 22.68
C THR A 127 0.68 -3.81 22.55
N PRO A 128 -0.14 -4.02 23.61
CA PRO A 128 -1.22 -5.01 23.57
C PRO A 128 -2.25 -4.73 22.47
N VAL A 129 -2.77 -5.80 21.85
CA VAL A 129 -3.82 -5.70 20.79
C VAL A 129 -5.11 -5.05 21.29
N SER A 130 -5.38 -5.16 22.59
CA SER A 130 -6.49 -4.53 23.28
C SER A 130 -6.32 -3.01 23.50
N ASP A 131 -5.13 -2.45 23.27
CA ASP A 131 -4.87 -1.03 23.42
C ASP A 131 -5.48 -0.22 22.26
N THR A 132 -6.73 0.19 22.45
CA THR A 132 -7.49 0.99 21.48
C THR A 132 -7.11 2.47 21.43
N THR A 133 -6.18 2.90 22.28
CA THR A 133 -5.60 4.26 22.26
C THR A 133 -4.43 4.30 21.30
N ASN A 134 -3.54 3.31 21.37
CA ASN A 134 -2.36 3.24 20.50
C ASN A 134 -2.64 2.56 19.16
N PHE A 135 -3.62 1.67 19.08
CA PHE A 135 -4.03 0.99 17.84
C PHE A 135 -5.47 1.31 17.47
N VAL A 136 -5.65 2.49 16.89
CA VAL A 136 -6.94 2.89 16.35
C VAL A 136 -7.18 2.18 15.02
N TYR A 137 -8.38 1.64 14.79
CA TYR A 137 -8.76 1.14 13.46
C TYR A 137 -8.81 2.29 12.43
N ILE A 138 -8.43 2.02 11.18
CA ILE A 138 -8.25 3.01 10.08
C ILE A 138 -9.43 3.97 9.80
N ALA A 139 -10.62 3.73 10.33
CA ALA A 139 -11.82 4.52 10.08
C ALA A 139 -12.60 4.83 11.35
N ARG A 140 -11.94 5.17 12.47
CA ARG A 140 -12.65 5.75 13.64
C ARG A 140 -13.33 7.07 13.23
N PHE A 141 -14.25 7.51 14.07
CA PHE A 141 -15.02 8.74 13.86
C PHE A 141 -14.17 10.00 13.65
N ASP A 142 -12.96 10.02 14.22
CA ASP A 142 -12.05 11.17 14.36
C ASP A 142 -10.65 10.91 13.74
N THR A 143 -10.54 9.99 12.78
CA THR A 143 -9.26 9.65 12.15
C THR A 143 -9.16 10.22 10.75
N ASP A 144 -8.43 11.31 10.58
CA ASP A 144 -8.21 11.97 9.29
C ASP A 144 -7.26 11.17 8.40
N ILE A 145 -7.39 11.35 7.09
CA ILE A 145 -6.53 10.69 6.09
C ILE A 145 -5.54 11.70 5.54
N LEU A 146 -4.26 11.32 5.55
CA LEU A 146 -3.20 12.09 4.91
C LEU A 146 -3.28 11.87 3.40
N LEU A 147 -3.76 12.88 2.67
CA LEU A 147 -3.88 12.81 1.21
C LEU A 147 -2.54 13.11 0.52
N ALA A 148 -1.82 14.13 0.97
CA ALA A 148 -0.50 14.48 0.43
C ALA A 148 0.43 14.93 1.55
N ASP A 149 1.72 14.63 1.43
CA ASP A 149 2.71 15.03 2.42
C ASP A 149 4.13 15.04 1.83
N TYR A 150 5.07 15.49 2.65
CA TYR A 150 6.48 15.45 2.32
C TYR A 150 6.99 14.03 1.99
N VAL A 151 6.60 13.00 2.76
CA VAL A 151 7.13 11.64 2.55
C VAL A 151 6.72 11.11 1.18
N GLU A 152 5.47 11.32 0.79
CA GLU A 152 4.96 10.95 -0.54
C GLU A 152 5.75 11.67 -1.64
N ALA A 153 5.98 12.98 -1.50
CA ALA A 153 6.79 13.78 -2.42
C ALA A 153 8.24 13.27 -2.52
N GLN A 154 8.90 12.95 -1.41
CA GLN A 154 10.25 12.41 -1.42
C GLN A 154 10.33 11.07 -2.16
N HIS A 155 9.33 10.20 -2.00
CA HIS A 155 9.25 8.98 -2.83
C HIS A 155 9.16 9.31 -4.32
N GLN A 156 8.39 10.33 -4.72
CA GLN A 156 8.35 10.75 -6.12
C GLN A 156 9.71 11.28 -6.61
N TYR A 157 10.40 12.07 -5.77
CA TYR A 157 11.71 12.63 -6.06
C TYR A 157 12.76 11.54 -6.32
N PHE A 158 12.95 10.64 -5.35
CA PHE A 158 13.96 9.58 -5.46
C PHE A 158 13.62 8.56 -6.53
N GLU A 159 12.33 8.31 -6.77
CA GLU A 159 11.94 7.45 -7.88
C GLU A 159 12.22 8.10 -9.25
N ALA A 160 12.02 9.42 -9.38
CA ALA A 160 12.40 10.14 -10.59
C ALA A 160 13.92 10.08 -10.83
N LEU A 161 14.74 10.29 -9.79
CA LEU A 161 16.20 10.14 -9.90
C LEU A 161 16.60 8.72 -10.33
N ALA A 162 16.01 7.70 -9.70
CA ALA A 162 16.26 6.30 -10.02
C ALA A 162 15.90 5.97 -11.48
N ASN A 163 14.81 6.52 -12.02
CA ASN A 163 14.39 6.28 -13.40
C ASN A 163 15.24 7.03 -14.43
N LYS A 164 15.81 8.18 -14.08
CA LYS A 164 16.77 8.89 -14.93
C LYS A 164 18.08 8.10 -15.07
N ASP A 165 18.70 7.78 -13.94
CA ASP A 165 19.94 7.00 -13.89
C ASP A 165 20.14 6.46 -12.47
N ILE A 166 19.82 5.18 -12.26
CA ILE A 166 19.99 4.53 -10.97
C ILE A 166 21.46 4.35 -10.58
N THR A 167 22.36 4.25 -11.56
CA THR A 167 23.79 4.05 -11.29
C THR A 167 24.40 5.35 -10.78
N ALA A 168 24.15 6.46 -11.48
CA ALA A 168 24.65 7.78 -11.06
C ALA A 168 24.02 8.26 -9.75
N ASN A 169 22.76 7.90 -9.47
CA ASN A 169 22.03 8.34 -8.28
C ASN A 169 21.98 7.31 -7.13
N ALA A 170 22.71 6.20 -7.24
CA ALA A 170 22.62 5.07 -6.32
C ALA A 170 22.80 5.46 -4.85
N ALA A 171 23.80 6.29 -4.54
CA ALA A 171 24.10 6.69 -3.17
C ALA A 171 22.94 7.47 -2.52
N ALA A 172 22.35 8.43 -3.24
CA ALA A 172 21.24 9.24 -2.75
C ALA A 172 19.97 8.40 -2.58
N VAL A 173 19.65 7.54 -3.54
CA VAL A 173 18.50 6.63 -3.46
C VAL A 173 18.67 5.63 -2.32
N LEU A 174 19.87 5.06 -2.15
CA LEU A 174 20.17 4.11 -1.08
C LEU A 174 20.06 4.76 0.31
N ALA A 175 20.56 5.98 0.47
CA ALA A 175 20.43 6.72 1.72
C ALA A 175 18.96 6.96 2.07
N PHE A 176 18.13 7.36 1.10
CA PHE A 176 16.69 7.53 1.31
C PHE A 176 16.00 6.21 1.65
N VAL A 177 16.29 5.14 0.92
CA VAL A 177 15.76 3.79 1.19
C VAL A 177 16.08 3.36 2.62
N ASN A 178 17.34 3.48 3.05
CA ASN A 178 17.74 3.10 4.39
C ASN A 178 17.11 3.97 5.48
N ALA A 179 16.88 5.26 5.21
CA ALA A 179 16.11 6.13 6.11
C ALA A 179 14.66 5.65 6.26
N ARG A 180 14.00 5.20 5.17
CA ARG A 180 12.64 4.66 5.24
C ARG A 180 12.58 3.27 5.88
N ARG A 181 13.60 2.44 5.66
CA ARG A 181 13.75 1.14 6.33
C ARG A 181 13.86 1.31 7.84
N ALA A 182 14.63 2.29 8.32
CA ALA A 182 14.73 2.60 9.74
C ALA A 182 13.37 2.95 10.37
N VAL A 183 12.52 3.73 9.68
CA VAL A 183 11.13 4.01 10.14
C VAL A 183 10.31 2.72 10.27
N GLY A 184 10.56 1.74 9.40
CA GLY A 184 9.92 0.44 9.41
C GLY A 184 10.57 -0.60 10.33
N ASN A 185 11.50 -0.21 11.20
CA ASN A 185 12.32 -1.11 12.03
C ASN A 185 13.09 -2.19 11.23
N GLN A 186 13.45 -1.88 9.98
CA GLN A 186 14.20 -2.79 9.12
C GLN A 186 15.69 -2.43 9.14
N PRO A 187 16.59 -3.43 9.19
CA PRO A 187 18.03 -3.19 9.07
C PRO A 187 18.38 -2.49 7.76
N ALA A 188 19.45 -1.69 7.75
CA ALA A 188 19.97 -1.08 6.54
C ALA A 188 20.42 -2.16 5.53
N VAL A 189 20.35 -1.83 4.25
CA VAL A 189 20.79 -2.68 3.13
C VAL A 189 21.83 -1.98 2.29
N THR A 190 22.54 -2.76 1.48
CA THR A 190 23.50 -2.28 0.48
C THR A 190 23.08 -2.84 -0.88
N LEU A 191 22.16 -2.16 -1.54
CA LEU A 191 21.60 -2.57 -2.84
C LEU A 191 22.01 -1.58 -3.94
N SER A 192 21.99 -2.04 -5.19
CA SER A 192 22.25 -1.23 -6.38
C SER A 192 21.35 -1.64 -7.54
N GLY A 193 21.36 -0.85 -8.62
CA GLY A 193 20.65 -1.16 -9.85
C GLY A 193 19.16 -1.47 -9.65
N GLN A 194 18.67 -2.53 -10.29
CA GLN A 194 17.26 -2.91 -10.21
C GLN A 194 16.83 -3.33 -8.80
N ALA A 195 17.71 -3.99 -8.02
CA ALA A 195 17.40 -4.37 -6.65
C ALA A 195 17.12 -3.15 -5.77
N LEU A 196 17.89 -2.07 -5.95
CA LEU A 196 17.65 -0.80 -5.25
C LEU A 196 16.34 -0.13 -5.68
N LYS A 197 16.00 -0.15 -6.97
CA LYS A 197 14.69 0.34 -7.46
C LYS A 197 13.52 -0.43 -6.86
N THR A 198 13.63 -1.76 -6.83
CA THR A 198 12.62 -2.63 -6.22
C THR A 198 12.45 -2.28 -4.75
N GLU A 199 13.54 -2.13 -4.01
CA GLU A 199 13.46 -1.80 -2.59
C GLU A 199 12.89 -0.39 -2.33
N LEU A 200 13.21 0.60 -3.16
CA LEU A 200 12.57 1.92 -3.12
C LEU A 200 11.04 1.82 -3.24
N ARG A 201 10.55 1.03 -4.19
CA ARG A 201 9.11 0.78 -4.40
C ARG A 201 8.48 0.01 -3.25
N ASN A 202 9.22 -0.90 -2.64
CA ASN A 202 8.79 -1.63 -1.44
C ASN A 202 8.59 -0.67 -0.26
N GLN A 203 9.53 0.25 -0.04
CA GLN A 203 9.40 1.25 1.02
C GLN A 203 8.25 2.23 0.74
N ARG A 204 8.03 2.63 -0.53
CA ARG A 204 6.86 3.43 -0.91
C ARG A 204 5.55 2.71 -0.57
N ALA A 205 5.45 1.42 -0.87
CA ALA A 205 4.26 0.62 -0.57
C ALA A 205 3.94 0.57 0.93
N ARG A 206 4.97 0.57 1.78
CA ARG A 206 4.85 0.53 3.24
C ARG A 206 4.52 1.90 3.83
N ASP A 207 5.18 2.96 3.36
CA ASP A 207 4.93 4.34 3.82
C ASP A 207 3.55 4.85 3.41
N LEU A 208 3.11 4.49 2.20
CA LEU A 208 1.83 4.92 1.64
C LEU A 208 0.75 3.85 1.77
N PHE A 209 0.97 2.90 2.66
CA PHE A 209 0.06 1.81 2.92
C PHE A 209 -1.33 2.33 3.29
N MET A 210 -2.36 1.81 2.62
CA MET A 210 -3.77 2.25 2.71
C MET A 210 -4.05 3.72 2.35
N GLY A 211 -3.10 4.43 1.75
CA GLY A 211 -3.30 5.81 1.28
C GLY A 211 -3.92 5.93 -0.12
N GLY A 212 -4.31 4.83 -0.78
CA GLY A 212 -4.89 4.86 -2.13
C GLY A 212 -3.88 4.93 -3.29
N PHE A 213 -2.58 4.79 -3.03
CA PHE A 213 -1.52 4.99 -4.03
C PHE A 213 -1.18 3.74 -4.84
N ARG A 214 -1.52 2.54 -4.35
CA ARG A 214 -0.96 1.30 -4.88
C ARG A 214 -1.31 1.06 -6.34
N LEU A 215 -2.61 1.04 -6.66
CA LEU A 215 -3.06 0.68 -8.00
C LEU A 215 -2.48 1.62 -9.08
N PRO A 216 -2.47 2.96 -8.88
CA PRO A 216 -1.74 3.87 -9.76
C PRO A 216 -0.24 3.58 -9.88
N ASP A 217 0.44 3.25 -8.78
CA ASP A 217 1.87 2.90 -8.79
C ASP A 217 2.13 1.64 -9.62
N LEU A 218 1.35 0.57 -9.45
CA LEU A 218 1.49 -0.66 -10.24
C LEU A 218 1.33 -0.40 -11.74
N ARG A 219 0.29 0.35 -12.14
CA ARG A 219 0.06 0.72 -13.54
C ARG A 219 1.25 1.49 -14.12
N ARG A 220 1.75 2.46 -13.37
CA ARG A 220 2.88 3.30 -13.78
C ARG A 220 4.15 2.48 -13.93
N TRP A 221 4.46 1.59 -13.00
CA TRP A 221 5.67 0.77 -13.07
C TRP A 221 5.61 -0.22 -14.22
N THR A 222 4.46 -0.85 -14.44
CA THR A 222 4.23 -1.70 -15.62
C THR A 222 4.50 -0.95 -16.94
N ARG A 223 4.15 0.34 -17.01
CA ARG A 223 4.41 1.16 -18.20
C ARG A 223 5.90 1.48 -18.42
N PHE A 224 6.66 1.67 -17.34
CA PHE A 224 8.03 2.22 -17.42
C PHE A 224 9.15 1.22 -17.15
N ASP A 225 8.84 0.00 -16.70
CA ASP A 225 9.80 -1.10 -16.55
C ASP A 225 9.55 -2.15 -17.63
N PRO A 226 10.30 -2.11 -18.76
CA PRO A 226 10.21 -3.13 -19.80
C PRO A 226 10.40 -4.53 -19.23
N GLY A 227 9.55 -5.47 -19.63
CA GLY A 227 9.57 -6.85 -19.14
C GLY A 227 8.69 -7.12 -17.91
N ASN A 228 8.22 -6.10 -17.20
CA ASN A 228 7.32 -6.24 -16.04
C ASN A 228 5.87 -5.86 -16.39
N GLY A 229 5.41 -6.35 -17.55
CA GLY A 229 4.03 -6.25 -18.02
C GLY A 229 3.02 -6.78 -16.98
N PRO A 230 1.73 -6.41 -17.06
CA PRO A 230 0.77 -6.71 -16.00
C PRO A 230 0.49 -8.21 -15.82
N PHE A 231 0.96 -9.07 -16.74
CA PHE A 231 0.81 -10.53 -16.68
C PHE A 231 2.10 -11.27 -17.05
N ALA A 232 3.24 -10.59 -17.07
CA ALA A 232 4.54 -11.22 -17.29
C ALA A 232 5.03 -11.96 -16.03
N ALA A 233 5.98 -12.88 -16.17
CA ALA A 233 6.72 -13.40 -15.02
C ALA A 233 7.49 -12.22 -14.36
N GLY A 234 7.14 -11.88 -13.13
CA GLY A 234 7.60 -10.63 -12.47
C GLY A 234 6.61 -9.46 -12.55
N SER A 235 5.36 -9.70 -12.94
CA SER A 235 4.29 -8.71 -12.92
C SER A 235 4.11 -8.05 -11.55
N TYR A 236 3.77 -6.76 -11.58
CA TYR A 236 3.36 -6.00 -10.41
C TYR A 236 1.92 -6.30 -9.96
N PHE A 237 1.08 -6.83 -10.84
CA PHE A 237 -0.30 -7.20 -10.53
C PHE A 237 -0.39 -8.63 -10.01
N PRO A 238 -1.36 -8.95 -9.15
CA PRO A 238 -1.62 -10.32 -8.73
C PRO A 238 -1.90 -11.23 -9.93
N THR A 239 -1.23 -12.38 -9.97
CA THR A 239 -1.44 -13.43 -10.97
C THR A 239 -1.67 -14.78 -10.26
N GLY A 240 -2.23 -15.75 -10.96
CA GLY A 240 -2.43 -17.10 -10.43
C GLY A 240 -3.74 -17.28 -9.64
N THR A 241 -3.80 -18.33 -8.82
CA THR A 241 -5.03 -18.74 -8.14
C THR A 241 -5.47 -17.69 -7.13
N HIS A 242 -6.75 -17.33 -7.20
CA HIS A 242 -7.37 -16.45 -6.24
C HIS A 242 -7.39 -17.15 -4.85
N PRO A 243 -7.03 -16.44 -3.77
CA PRO A 243 -7.00 -16.95 -2.40
C PRO A 243 -8.31 -17.56 -1.91
N ASN A 244 -9.43 -17.04 -2.41
CA ASN A 244 -10.70 -17.74 -2.35
C ASN A 244 -10.77 -18.76 -3.50
N PRO A 245 -10.71 -20.07 -3.23
CA PRO A 245 -10.65 -21.11 -4.25
C PRO A 245 -11.91 -21.15 -5.13
N THR A 246 -13.03 -20.58 -4.69
CA THR A 246 -14.27 -20.54 -5.48
C THR A 246 -14.22 -19.50 -6.61
N TRP A 247 -13.24 -18.59 -6.61
CA TRP A 247 -13.14 -17.50 -7.58
C TRP A 247 -12.14 -17.77 -8.72
N GLY A 248 -11.52 -18.95 -8.75
CA GLY A 248 -10.64 -19.36 -9.84
C GLY A 248 -9.31 -18.61 -9.85
N GLN A 249 -8.90 -18.11 -11.02
CA GLN A 249 -7.64 -17.38 -11.21
C GLN A 249 -7.89 -15.87 -11.23
N TYR A 250 -6.90 -15.06 -10.85
CA TYR A 250 -6.96 -13.61 -11.08
C TYR A 250 -7.14 -13.31 -12.57
N GLY A 251 -8.05 -12.36 -12.87
CA GLY A 251 -8.33 -11.91 -14.24
C GLY A 251 -7.30 -10.90 -14.76
N ALA A 252 -7.46 -10.52 -16.03
CA ALA A 252 -6.53 -9.62 -16.72
C ALA A 252 -6.81 -8.11 -16.49
N TRP A 253 -7.56 -7.75 -15.44
CA TRP A 253 -7.99 -6.37 -15.23
C TRP A 253 -6.95 -5.55 -14.46
N THR A 254 -6.44 -4.51 -15.11
CA THR A 254 -5.55 -3.51 -14.51
C THR A 254 -6.26 -2.18 -14.25
N CYS A 255 -7.38 -1.93 -14.95
CA CYS A 255 -8.16 -0.69 -14.96
C CYS A 255 -9.59 -0.91 -14.41
N PHE A 256 -10.20 0.15 -13.87
CA PHE A 256 -11.64 0.10 -13.61
C PHE A 256 -12.39 0.14 -14.94
N PRO A 257 -13.46 -0.64 -15.12
CA PRO A 257 -14.29 -0.52 -16.30
C PRO A 257 -14.96 0.86 -16.32
N ILE A 258 -15.17 1.41 -17.51
CA ILE A 258 -16.06 2.56 -17.69
C ILE A 258 -17.47 2.10 -17.26
N PRO A 259 -18.20 2.89 -16.44
CA PRO A 259 -19.54 2.52 -16.00
C PRO A 259 -20.48 2.23 -17.19
N LEU A 260 -21.35 1.24 -17.04
CA LEU A 260 -22.29 0.85 -18.11
C LEU A 260 -23.14 2.03 -18.58
N GLN A 261 -23.57 2.88 -17.64
CA GLN A 261 -24.38 4.07 -17.92
C GLN A 261 -23.67 5.04 -18.86
N GLU A 262 -22.34 5.10 -18.81
CA GLU A 262 -21.54 5.96 -19.68
C GLU A 262 -21.50 5.40 -21.11
N TYR A 263 -21.45 4.07 -21.30
CA TYR A 263 -21.60 3.44 -22.62
C TYR A 263 -23.02 3.52 -23.20
N GLU A 264 -24.03 3.65 -22.34
CA GLU A 264 -25.42 3.80 -22.76
C GLU A 264 -25.77 5.25 -23.11
N GLY A 265 -25.27 6.21 -22.33
CA GLY A 265 -25.59 7.62 -22.45
C GLY A 265 -24.69 8.41 -23.40
N ASN A 266 -23.46 7.95 -23.67
CA ASN A 266 -22.50 8.67 -24.50
C ASN A 266 -22.37 8.04 -25.90
N PRO A 267 -22.93 8.66 -26.96
CA PRO A 267 -22.86 8.12 -28.31
C PRO A 267 -21.43 8.11 -28.90
N ASN A 268 -20.48 8.81 -28.28
CA ASN A 268 -19.09 8.86 -28.73
C ASN A 268 -18.23 7.74 -28.14
N LEU A 269 -18.76 6.94 -27.20
CA LEU A 269 -18.03 5.82 -26.64
C LEU A 269 -18.37 4.52 -27.38
N PRO A 270 -17.39 3.91 -28.07
CA PRO A 270 -17.60 2.60 -28.66
C PRO A 270 -17.83 1.59 -27.54
N ARG A 271 -18.93 0.85 -27.61
CA ARG A 271 -19.21 -0.22 -26.64
C ARG A 271 -18.16 -1.32 -26.80
N PRO A 272 -17.57 -1.83 -25.70
CA PRO A 272 -16.65 -2.94 -25.79
C PRO A 272 -17.37 -4.16 -26.38
N ALA A 273 -16.72 -4.84 -27.33
CA ALA A 273 -17.26 -6.04 -27.96
C ALA A 273 -17.47 -7.16 -26.93
N ASP A 274 -16.67 -7.17 -25.87
CA ASP A 274 -16.83 -8.03 -24.70
C ASP A 274 -16.46 -7.21 -23.44
N PRO A 275 -17.40 -6.96 -22.51
CA PRO A 275 -17.13 -6.23 -21.27
C PRO A 275 -16.27 -7.01 -20.28
N THR A 276 -15.93 -8.28 -20.57
CA THR A 276 -15.02 -9.12 -19.79
C THR A 276 -13.57 -9.04 -20.27
N VAL A 277 -13.32 -8.43 -21.44
CA VAL A 277 -11.98 -8.19 -21.99
C VAL A 277 -11.48 -6.80 -21.54
N PRO A 278 -10.32 -6.71 -20.86
CA PRO A 278 -9.78 -5.43 -20.43
C PRO A 278 -9.43 -4.54 -21.62
N PRO A 279 -9.69 -3.21 -21.57
CA PRO A 279 -9.11 -2.29 -22.54
C PRO A 279 -7.58 -2.35 -22.45
N SER A 280 -6.90 -2.45 -23.59
CA SER A 280 -5.44 -2.49 -23.63
C SER A 280 -4.84 -1.22 -23.04
N ILE A 281 -3.83 -1.37 -22.16
CA ILE A 281 -2.96 -0.27 -21.69
C ILE A 281 -1.98 0.11 -22.78
#